data_AF-A0A836W7Z9-F1
#
_entry.id   AF-A0A836W7Z9-F1
#
_cell.length_a   1.000
_cell.length_b   1.000
_cell.length_c   1.000
_cell.angle_alpha   90.00
_cell.angle_beta   90.00
_cell.angle_gamma   90.00
#
_symmetry.space_group_name_H-M   'P 1'
#
loop_
_entity.id
_entity.type
_entity.pdbx_description
1 polymer ?
#
loop_
_entity_poly.entity_id
_entity_poly.type
_entity_poly.pdbx_seq_one_letter_code
_entity_poly.pdbx_strand_id
1 'polypeptide(L)'
;MNIPPSHPRYHSLLYRERLVEALKHGLVVPQGLIAHGRGECFDYLLGEKTTETARKAIEAACAALLLAKNPVISVNGNTAALVPHEI
;
A
#
# COMPACT_ATOMS: atom_id res chain seq x y z
N MET A 1 7.88 17.50 -1.76
CA MET A 1 9.36 17.33 -1.83
C MET A 1 9.69 16.68 -3.17
N ASN A 2 10.79 17.01 -3.85
CA ASN A 2 11.14 16.37 -5.14
C ASN A 2 12.20 15.29 -4.88
N ILE A 3 11.78 14.02 -4.79
CA ILE A 3 12.68 12.88 -4.55
C ILE A 3 13.20 12.40 -5.90
N PRO A 4 14.53 12.39 -6.15
CA PRO A 4 15.07 11.95 -7.44
C PRO A 4 14.72 10.47 -7.70
N PRO A 5 14.29 10.09 -8.92
CA PRO A 5 14.05 8.68 -9.28
C PRO A 5 15.29 7.77 -9.12
N SER A 6 16.48 8.35 -9.19
CA SER A 6 17.76 7.65 -8.95
C SER A 6 18.04 7.38 -7.46
N HIS A 7 17.23 7.89 -6.54
CA HIS A 7 17.45 7.72 -5.11
C HIS A 7 17.21 6.25 -4.69
N PRO A 8 18.11 5.63 -3.91
CA PRO A 8 17.99 4.20 -3.54
C PRO A 8 16.74 3.88 -2.72
N ARG A 9 16.16 4.88 -2.04
CA ARG A 9 14.92 4.79 -1.26
C ARG A 9 13.71 5.45 -1.94
N TYR A 10 13.78 5.70 -3.24
CA TYR A 10 12.78 6.50 -3.97
C TYR A 10 11.34 6.08 -3.65
N HIS A 11 11.01 4.79 -3.76
CA HIS A 11 9.66 4.28 -3.55
C HIS A 11 9.17 4.46 -2.10
N SER A 12 9.97 4.08 -1.09
CA SER A 12 9.62 4.26 0.33
C SER A 12 9.35 5.73 0.66
N LEU A 13 10.22 6.64 0.19
CA LEU A 13 10.03 8.08 0.42
C LEU A 13 8.81 8.63 -0.34
N LEU A 14 8.59 8.19 -1.58
CA LEU A 14 7.45 8.62 -2.39
C LEU A 14 6.12 8.26 -1.72
N TYR A 15 5.98 7.04 -1.21
CA TYR A 15 4.74 6.59 -0.55
C TYR A 15 4.47 7.29 0.77
N ARG A 16 5.52 7.60 1.55
CA ARG A 16 5.39 8.44 2.76
C ARG A 16 4.84 9.82 2.43
N GLU A 17 5.39 10.48 1.40
CA GLU A 17 4.93 11.80 0.97
C GLU A 17 3.46 11.76 0.50
N ARG A 18 3.06 10.72 -0.26
CA ARG A 18 1.66 10.54 -0.66
C ARG A 18 0.71 10.47 0.53
N LEU A 19 1.08 9.76 1.60
CA LEU A 19 0.25 9.66 2.81
C LEU A 19 0.20 10.96 3.60
N VAL A 20 1.33 11.66 3.70
CA VAL A 20 1.37 13.00 4.34
C VAL A 20 0.44 13.95 3.59
N GLU A 21 0.44 13.91 2.26
CA GLU A 21 -0.43 14.75 1.44
C GLU A 21 -1.89 14.34 1.54
N ALA A 22 -2.18 13.03 1.56
CA ALA A 22 -3.53 12.52 1.76
C ALA A 22 -4.10 12.87 3.15
N LEU A 23 -3.26 12.90 4.19
CA LEU A 23 -3.65 13.39 5.53
C LEU A 23 -4.05 14.87 5.48
N LYS A 24 -3.28 15.73 4.78
CA LYS A 24 -3.63 17.15 4.61
C LYS A 24 -4.95 17.34 3.88
N HIS A 25 -5.27 16.46 2.93
CA HIS A 25 -6.53 16.45 2.20
C HIS A 25 -7.68 15.75 2.95
N GLY A 26 -7.48 15.28 4.18
CA GLY A 26 -8.51 14.63 4.99
C GLY A 26 -8.89 13.21 4.54
N LEU A 27 -8.14 12.62 3.61
CA LEU A 27 -8.35 11.23 3.14
C LEU A 27 -7.85 10.21 4.17
N VAL A 28 -6.77 10.54 4.87
CA VAL A 28 -6.11 9.67 5.85
C VAL A 28 -6.22 10.29 7.24
N VAL A 29 -6.40 9.46 8.26
CA VAL A 29 -6.33 9.89 9.67
C VAL A 29 -4.88 9.82 10.19
N PRO A 30 -4.49 10.58 11.23
CA PRO A 30 -3.12 10.54 11.76
C PRO A 30 -2.62 9.13 12.11
N GLN A 31 -3.49 8.26 12.60
CA GLN A 31 -3.19 6.86 12.92
C GLN A 31 -2.84 6.04 11.66
N GLY A 32 -3.30 6.46 10.49
CA GLY A 32 -2.97 5.87 9.20
C GLY A 32 -1.48 6.04 8.83
N LEU A 33 -0.86 7.15 9.21
CA LEU A 33 0.59 7.36 9.03
C LEU A 33 1.38 6.41 9.94
N ILE A 34 0.95 6.26 11.20
CA ILE A 34 1.56 5.32 12.15
C ILE A 34 1.42 3.89 11.62
N ALA A 35 0.25 3.54 11.09
CA ALA A 35 0.02 2.23 10.49
C ALA A 35 0.92 1.96 9.29
N HIS A 36 1.18 2.96 8.44
CA HIS A 36 2.12 2.83 7.33
C HIS A 36 3.55 2.58 7.81
N GLY A 37 4.03 3.33 8.82
CA GLY A 37 5.36 3.10 9.39
C GLY A 37 5.54 1.68 9.96
N ARG A 38 4.48 1.09 10.54
CA ARG A 38 4.50 -0.33 10.94
C ARG A 38 4.61 -1.27 9.74
N GLY A 39 3.88 -0.97 8.66
CA GLY A 39 3.96 -1.72 7.40
C GLY A 39 5.36 -1.69 6.81
N GLU A 40 5.98 -0.51 6.73
CA GLU A 40 7.35 -0.37 6.23
C GLU A 40 8.35 -1.17 7.07
N CYS A 41 8.21 -1.20 8.40
CA CYS A 41 9.06 -2.02 9.27
C CYS A 41 9.06 -3.50 8.85
N PHE A 42 7.87 -4.07 8.58
CA PHE A 42 7.78 -5.44 8.07
C PHE A 42 8.31 -5.57 6.64
N ASP A 43 8.11 -4.57 5.80
CA ASP A 43 8.61 -4.57 4.42
C ASP A 43 10.14 -4.64 4.38
N TYR A 44 10.84 -3.90 5.27
CA TYR A 44 12.29 -4.03 5.46
C TYR A 44 12.70 -5.46 5.84
N LEU A 45 11.97 -6.10 6.75
CA LEU A 45 12.25 -7.47 7.18
C LEU A 45 12.01 -8.50 6.07
N LEU A 46 11.05 -8.24 5.18
CA LEU A 46 10.70 -9.10 4.04
C LEU A 46 11.54 -8.82 2.79
N GLY A 47 12.39 -7.80 2.83
CA GLY A 47 13.29 -7.43 1.74
C GLY A 47 12.62 -6.61 0.63
N GLU A 48 11.56 -5.88 0.96
CA GLU A 48 10.90 -4.88 0.10
C GLU A 48 10.50 -5.41 -1.28
N LYS A 49 9.97 -6.64 -1.29
CA LYS A 49 9.56 -7.33 -2.51
C LYS A 49 8.42 -8.30 -2.24
N THR A 50 7.66 -8.60 -3.28
CA THR A 50 6.67 -9.68 -3.24
C THR A 50 7.37 -11.02 -3.02
N THR A 51 7.06 -11.68 -1.90
CA THR A 51 7.61 -13.01 -1.60
C THR A 51 6.85 -14.10 -2.35
N GLU A 52 7.45 -15.28 -2.50
CA GLU A 52 6.78 -16.42 -3.14
C GLU A 52 5.50 -16.84 -2.40
N THR A 53 5.51 -16.76 -1.07
CA THR A 53 4.32 -17.02 -0.26
C THR A 53 3.23 -15.99 -0.52
N ALA A 54 3.59 -14.71 -0.61
CA ALA A 54 2.64 -13.64 -0.96
C ALA A 54 2.07 -13.84 -2.38
N ARG A 55 2.90 -14.21 -3.36
CA ARG A 55 2.46 -14.49 -4.73
C ARG A 55 1.42 -15.61 -4.79
N LYS A 56 1.67 -16.72 -4.09
CA LYS A 56 0.69 -17.83 -4.00
C LYS A 56 -0.62 -17.41 -3.35
N ALA A 57 -0.55 -16.59 -2.29
CA ALA A 57 -1.75 -16.06 -1.63
C ALA A 57 -2.56 -15.12 -2.55
N ILE A 58 -1.87 -14.29 -3.34
CA ILE A 58 -2.51 -13.42 -4.35
C ILE A 58 -3.24 -14.26 -5.40
N GLU A 59 -2.61 -15.28 -5.96
CA GLU A 59 -3.24 -16.18 -6.95
C GLU A 59 -4.51 -16.85 -6.38
N ALA A 60 -4.46 -17.33 -5.13
CA ALA A 60 -5.62 -17.91 -4.45
C ALA A 60 -6.74 -16.87 -4.19
N ALA A 61 -6.38 -15.65 -3.77
CA ALA A 61 -7.34 -14.57 -3.55
C ALA A 61 -8.04 -14.15 -4.86
N CYS A 62 -7.30 -14.05 -5.97
CA CYS A 62 -7.86 -13.79 -7.29
C CYS A 62 -8.86 -14.87 -7.70
N ALA A 63 -8.52 -16.15 -7.52
CA ALA A 63 -9.45 -17.25 -7.81
C ALA A 63 -10.72 -17.17 -6.94
N ALA A 64 -10.56 -16.87 -5.64
CA ALA A 64 -11.69 -16.71 -4.73
C ALA A 64 -12.62 -15.55 -5.13
N LEU A 65 -12.07 -14.41 -5.55
CA LEU A 65 -12.84 -13.27 -6.02
C LEU A 65 -13.58 -13.58 -7.33
N LEU A 66 -12.94 -14.26 -8.28
CA LEU A 66 -13.56 -14.65 -9.56
C LEU A 66 -14.71 -15.66 -9.40
N LEU A 67 -14.64 -16.52 -8.39
CA LEU A 67 -15.67 -17.52 -8.10
C LEU A 67 -16.79 -17.00 -7.17
N ALA A 68 -16.62 -15.83 -6.57
CA ALA A 68 -17.59 -15.27 -5.65
C ALA A 68 -18.84 -14.76 -6.39
N LYS A 69 -20.02 -14.95 -5.77
CA LYS A 69 -21.28 -14.43 -6.33
C LYS A 69 -21.41 -12.91 -6.18
N ASN A 70 -20.91 -12.36 -5.08
CA ASN A 70 -21.00 -10.93 -4.76
C ASN A 70 -19.67 -10.46 -4.16
N PRO A 71 -18.57 -10.41 -4.94
CA PRO A 71 -17.28 -9.93 -4.45
C PRO A 71 -17.37 -8.43 -4.12
N VAL A 72 -16.75 -8.02 -3.01
CA VAL A 72 -16.66 -6.63 -2.58
C VAL A 72 -15.21 -6.34 -2.17
N ILE A 73 -14.66 -5.22 -2.63
CA ILE A 73 -13.34 -4.72 -2.22
C ILE A 73 -13.56 -3.52 -1.30
N SER A 74 -13.00 -3.58 -0.09
CA SER A 74 -13.09 -2.50 0.88
C SER A 74 -11.96 -1.48 0.69
N VAL A 75 -12.30 -0.20 0.80
CA VAL A 75 -11.36 0.92 0.61
C VAL A 75 -11.33 1.77 1.87
N ASN A 76 -10.14 1.99 2.43
CA ASN A 76 -9.91 2.94 3.51
C ASN A 76 -9.02 4.11 3.04
N GLY A 77 -8.75 5.06 3.93
CA GLY A 77 -7.94 6.23 3.61
C GLY A 77 -6.54 5.90 3.08
N ASN A 78 -5.84 4.93 3.67
CA ASN A 78 -4.51 4.53 3.23
C ASN A 78 -4.56 3.88 1.85
N THR A 79 -5.55 3.03 1.59
CA THR A 79 -5.78 2.42 0.28
C THR A 79 -6.01 3.50 -0.79
N ALA A 80 -6.92 4.43 -0.52
CA ALA A 80 -7.23 5.54 -1.43
C ALA A 80 -6.02 6.47 -1.69
N ALA A 81 -5.13 6.64 -0.70
CA ALA A 81 -3.95 7.48 -0.84
C ALA A 81 -2.82 6.83 -1.66
N LEU A 82 -2.68 5.50 -1.57
CA LEU A 82 -1.50 4.80 -2.10
C LEU A 82 -1.74 4.20 -3.49
N VAL A 83 -2.92 3.62 -3.70
CA VAL A 83 -3.25 2.82 -4.90
C VAL A 83 -4.63 3.17 -5.48
N PRO A 84 -4.96 4.46 -5.69
CA PRO A 84 -6.30 4.86 -6.15
C PRO A 84 -6.66 4.39 -7.56
N HIS A 85 -5.68 4.00 -8.38
CA HIS A 85 -5.91 3.58 -9.77
C HIS A 85 -5.92 2.06 -9.94
N GLU A 86 -5.37 1.34 -8.98
CA GLU A 86 -5.22 -0.12 -8.99
C GLU A 86 -6.35 -0.84 -8.24
N ILE A 87 -7.21 -0.10 -7.53
CA ILE A 87 -8.40 -0.59 -6.82
C ILE A 87 -9.64 -0.38 -7.68
#